data_AF-A0A7V9LTM0-F1
#
_entry.id   AF-A0A7V9LTM0-F1
#
_cell.length_a   1.000
_cell.length_b   1.000
_cell.length_c   1.000
_cell.angle_alpha   90.00
_cell.angle_beta   90.00
_cell.angle_gamma   90.00
#
_symmetry.space_group_name_H-M   'P 1'
#
loop_
_entity.id
_entity.type
_entity.pdbx_description
1 polymer ?
#
loop_
_entity_poly.entity_id
_entity_poly.type
_entity_poly.pdbx_seq_one_letter_code
_entity_poly.pdbx_strand_id
1 'polypeptide(L)' 'MSQPQPGWYADPSGAAAQRWWDGNQWTDHTQQPPPVQVSDPGRVQRQVQ' A
#
# COMPACT_ATOMS: atom_id res chain seq x y z
N MET A 1 -24.72 -9.62 -2.12
CA MET A 1 -23.43 -9.09 -1.64
C MET A 1 -22.45 -9.21 -2.79
N SER A 2 -21.89 -8.11 -3.29
CA SER A 2 -20.89 -8.14 -4.36
C SER A 2 -19.58 -8.69 -3.82
N GLN A 3 -19.05 -9.73 -4.45
CA GLN A 3 -17.70 -10.23 -4.13
C GLN A 3 -16.65 -9.22 -4.64
N PRO A 4 -15.54 -9.06 -3.92
CA PRO A 4 -14.44 -8.21 -4.37
C PRO A 4 -13.87 -8.75 -5.69
N GLN A 5 -13.59 -7.82 -6.61
CA GLN A 5 -12.95 -8.15 -7.89
C GLN A 5 -11.48 -8.55 -7.68
N PRO A 6 -10.86 -9.27 -8.62
CA PRO A 6 -9.45 -9.60 -8.53
C PRO A 6 -8.58 -8.34 -8.39
N GLY A 7 -7.64 -8.31 -7.45
CA GLY A 7 -6.88 -7.11 -7.14
C GLY A 7 -5.94 -7.23 -5.93
N TRP A 8 -5.17 -6.16 -5.69
CA TRP A 8 -4.32 -6.02 -4.51
C TRP A 8 -5.10 -5.41 -3.35
N TYR A 9 -5.15 -6.12 -2.24
CA TYR A 9 -5.86 -5.70 -1.03
C TYR A 9 -4.95 -5.79 0.19
N ALA A 10 -5.32 -5.09 1.27
CA ALA A 10 -4.57 -5.16 2.52
C ALA A 10 -4.57 -6.58 3.09
N ASP A 11 -3.39 -7.08 3.47
CA ASP A 11 -3.30 -8.43 4.03
C ASP A 11 -3.93 -8.47 5.45
N PRO A 12 -4.94 -9.33 5.68
CA PRO A 12 -5.63 -9.39 6.97
C PRO A 12 -4.78 -9.96 8.12
N SER A 13 -3.60 -10.52 7.86
CA SER A 13 -2.67 -10.97 8.91
C SER A 13 -1.98 -9.81 9.64
N GLY A 14 -2.17 -8.57 9.20
CA GLY A 14 -1.59 -7.37 9.82
C GLY A 14 -0.17 -7.06 9.33
N ALA A 15 0.35 -7.81 8.35
CA ALA A 15 1.55 -7.40 7.64
C ALA A 15 1.29 -6.09 6.89
N ALA A 16 2.28 -5.18 6.85
CA ALA A 16 2.20 -3.97 6.05
C ALA A 16 2.13 -4.25 4.52
N ALA A 17 2.12 -5.51 4.09
CA ALA A 17 2.06 -5.94 2.70
C ALA A 17 0.62 -5.96 2.16
N GLN A 18 0.48 -5.77 0.85
CA GLN A 18 -0.74 -6.09 0.13
C GLN A 18 -0.64 -7.53 -0.38
N ARG A 19 -1.76 -8.26 -0.37
CA ARG A 19 -1.87 -9.60 -0.94
C ARG A 19 -2.84 -9.59 -2.13
N TRP A 20 -2.61 -10.46 -3.10
CA TRP A 20 -3.48 -10.58 -4.27
C TRP A 20 -4.70 -11.45 -3.96
N TRP A 21 -5.88 -10.90 -4.23
CA TRP A 21 -7.17 -11.60 -4.26
C TRP A 21 -7.49 -11.96 -5.72
N ASP A 22 -7.84 -13.22 -5.99
CA ASP A 22 -8.12 -13.68 -7.36
C ASP A 22 -9.62 -13.62 -7.75
N GLY A 23 -10.48 -13.15 -6.84
CA GLY A 23 -11.94 -13.17 -6.99
C GLY A 23 -12.63 -14.20 -6.08
N ASN A 24 -11.93 -15.27 -5.69
CA ASN A 24 -12.46 -16.37 -4.88
C ASN A 24 -11.64 -16.63 -3.60
N GLN A 25 -10.33 -16.41 -3.66
CA GLN A 25 -9.38 -16.68 -2.58
C GLN A 25 -8.16 -15.75 -2.62
N TRP A 26 -7.51 -15.66 -1.47
CA TRP A 26 -6.20 -15.04 -1.34
C TRP A 26 -5.12 -15.95 -1.92
N THR A 27 -4.15 -15.37 -2.63
CA THR A 27 -3.00 -16.11 -3.18
C THR A 27 -1.72 -15.84 -2.38
N ASP A 28 -0.65 -16.58 -2.65
CA ASP A 28 0.67 -16.33 -2.05
C ASP A 28 1.40 -15.09 -2.61
N HIS A 29 0.87 -14.44 -3.65
CA HIS A 29 1.46 -13.21 -4.15
C HIS A 29 1.25 -12.08 -3.15
N THR A 30 2.35 -11.59 -2.59
CA THR A 30 2.40 -10.42 -1.70
C THR A 30 3.33 -9.37 -2.27
N GLN A 31 2.97 -8.10 -2.12
CA GLN A 31 3.82 -6.97 -2.45
C GLN A 31 3.94 -6.04 -1.25
N GLN A 32 5.14 -5.50 -1.00
CA GLN A 32 5.24 -4.36 -0.10
C GLN A 32 4.59 -3.16 -0.80
N PRO A 33 3.75 -2.38 -0.09
CA PRO A 33 3.33 -1.10 -0.62
C PRO A 33 4.58 -0.28 -0.91
N PRO A 34 4.53 0.58 -1.95
CA PRO A 34 5.63 1.51 -2.18
C PRO A 34 5.95 2.21 -0.86
N PRO A 35 7.24 2.37 -0.49
CA PRO A 35 7.58 3.16 0.67
C PRO A 35 6.85 4.47 0.48
N VAL A 36 5.97 4.81 1.43
CA VAL A 36 5.31 6.11 1.43
C VAL A 36 6.47 7.10 1.32
N GLN A 37 6.66 7.68 0.13
CA GLN A 37 7.66 8.69 -0.07
C GLN A 37 7.17 9.80 0.82
N VAL A 38 7.73 9.87 2.02
CA VAL A 38 7.52 10.97 2.94
C VAL A 38 8.00 12.15 2.13
N SER A 39 7.06 12.86 1.51
CA SER A 39 7.35 14.03 0.71
C SER A 39 8.10 14.96 1.65
N ASP A 40 9.38 15.12 1.36
CA ASP A 40 10.36 15.86 2.15
C ASP A 40 9.72 17.13 2.75
N PRO A 41 9.54 17.24 4.08
CA PRO A 41 9.06 18.48 4.70
C PRO A 41 10.14 19.58 4.72
N GLY A 42 11.26 19.42 3.99
CA GLY A 42 12.43 20.28 4.03
C GLY A 42 12.36 21.56 3.19
N ARG A 43 11.22 21.89 2.56
CA ARG A 43 11.08 23.18 1.85
C ARG A 43 10.83 24.39 2.77
N VAL A 44 11.35 24.37 3.99
CA VAL A 44 11.44 25.54 4.89
C VAL A 44 12.92 25.90 5.07
N GLN A 45 13.55 26.40 3.99
CA GLN A 45 14.73 27.28 4.07
C GLN A 45 14.20 28.68 3.69
N ARG A 46 13.63 29.45 4.61
CA ARG A 46 14.38 30.45 5.41
C ARG A 46 15.40 31.21 4.57
N GLN A 47 14.98 31.79 3.43
CA GLN A 47 15.72 32.89 2.81
C GLN A 47 15.56 34.11 3.72
N VAL A 48 16.46 34.23 4.68
CA VAL A 48 16.81 35.51 5.28
C VAL A 48 17.83 36.17 4.34
N GLN A 49 17.40 37.22 3.65
CA GLN A 49 18.27 38.23 3.02
C GLN A 49 17.61 39.58 3.22
#